data_AF-A0A3D4AX44-F1
#
_entry.id   AF-A0A3D4AX44-F1
#
_cell.length_a   1.000
_cell.length_b   1.000
_cell.length_c   1.000
_cell.angle_alpha   90.00
_cell.angle_beta   90.00
_cell.angle_gamma   90.00
#
_symmetry.space_group_name_H-M   'P 1'
#
loop_
_entity.id
_entity.type
_entity.pdbx_description
1 polymer ?
#
loop_
_entity_poly.entity_id
_entity_poly.type
_entity_poly.pdbx_seq_one_letter_code
_entity_poly.pdbx_strand_id
1 'polypeptide(L)'
;MCVDEDPATAIGRLIPYAFHVHAKDFHVKTGTSPDPGKGWFNSRAGNYLRGSIIGHGEVPLLSCLSIMKKHEYDGVLSIEFEGLEDPSVGLRIGFSNLKRYLSLA
;
A
#
# COMPACT_ATOMS: atom_id res chain seq x y z
N MET A 1 0.77 2.26 -7.92
CA MET A 1 0.02 0.99 -8.11
C MET A 1 -1.21 1.18 -8.99
N CYS A 2 -2.32 1.77 -8.51
CA CYS A 2 -3.56 1.89 -9.29
C CYS A 2 -3.42 2.71 -10.59
N VAL A 3 -2.47 3.65 -10.61
CA VAL A 3 -2.11 4.46 -11.78
C VAL A 3 -0.81 4.01 -12.45
N ASP A 4 -0.30 2.83 -12.07
CA ASP A 4 0.92 2.20 -12.59
C ASP A 4 2.21 3.01 -12.37
N GLU A 5 2.18 3.89 -11.37
CA GLU A 5 3.36 4.56 -10.85
C GLU A 5 3.95 3.79 -9.66
N ASP A 6 5.28 3.77 -9.57
CA ASP A 6 6.03 3.29 -8.40
C ASP A 6 5.64 4.11 -7.14
N PRO A 7 5.13 3.48 -6.07
CA PRO A 7 4.68 4.19 -4.88
C PRO A 7 5.76 5.03 -4.19
N ALA A 8 7.00 4.53 -4.13
CA ALA A 8 8.10 5.24 -3.45
C ALA A 8 8.51 6.51 -4.21
N THR A 9 8.51 6.45 -5.54
CA THR A 9 8.74 7.62 -6.40
C THR A 9 7.61 8.63 -6.28
N ALA A 10 6.36 8.15 -6.31
CA ALA A 10 5.17 9.01 -6.21
C ALA A 10 5.10 9.76 -4.88
N ILE A 11 5.35 9.07 -3.75
CA ILE A 11 5.23 9.68 -2.43
C ILE A 11 6.25 10.79 -2.21
N GLY A 12 7.50 10.64 -2.68
CA GLY A 12 8.51 11.69 -2.57
C GLY A 12 8.10 12.99 -3.28
N ARG A 13 7.34 12.89 -4.37
CA ARG A 13 6.82 14.06 -5.10
C ARG A 13 5.57 14.65 -4.44
N LEU A 14 4.71 13.82 -3.86
CA LEU A 14 3.38 14.22 -3.41
C LEU A 14 3.32 14.58 -1.91
N ILE A 15 4.25 14.08 -1.09
CA ILE A 15 4.21 14.26 0.37
C ILE A 15 4.18 15.72 0.84
N PRO A 16 4.79 16.72 0.17
CA PRO A 16 4.68 18.11 0.61
C PRO A 16 3.26 18.69 0.51
N TYR A 17 2.37 18.04 -0.24
CA TYR A 17 0.98 18.45 -0.43
C TYR A 17 0.00 17.57 0.36
N ALA A 18 0.48 16.50 0.99
CA ALA A 18 -0.37 15.54 1.66
C ALA A 18 -0.81 16.07 3.02
N PHE A 19 -2.12 16.05 3.29
CA PHE A 19 -2.69 16.32 4.62
C PHE A 19 -3.11 15.01 5.33
N HIS A 20 -3.18 13.90 4.61
CA HIS A 20 -3.58 12.59 5.12
C HIS A 20 -2.96 11.48 4.26
N VAL A 21 -2.55 10.36 4.87
CA VAL A 21 -1.95 9.22 4.18
C VAL A 21 -2.61 7.91 4.60
N HIS A 22 -2.95 7.06 3.63
CA HIS A 22 -3.45 5.72 3.87
C HIS A 22 -2.33 4.69 3.60
N ALA A 23 -2.08 3.83 4.58
CA ALA A 23 -1.33 2.60 4.39
C ALA A 23 -2.28 1.53 3.85
N LYS A 24 -2.01 1.10 2.62
CA LYS A 24 -2.64 -0.01 1.92
C LYS A 24 -1.55 -0.95 1.41
N ASP A 25 -1.90 -2.21 1.18
CA ASP A 25 -1.01 -3.15 0.53
C ASP A 25 -1.77 -3.95 -0.52
N PHE A 26 -1.06 -4.40 -1.55
CA PHE A 26 -1.64 -5.05 -2.72
C PHE A 26 -0.77 -6.20 -3.21
N HIS A 27 -1.39 -7.33 -3.54
CA HIS A 27 -0.80 -8.27 -4.47
C HIS A 27 -0.91 -7.74 -5.89
N VAL A 28 0.05 -8.10 -6.75
CA VAL A 28 0.17 -7.58 -8.11
C VAL A 28 0.36 -8.73 -9.08
N LYS A 29 -0.33 -8.68 -10.22
CA LYS A 29 -0.03 -9.52 -11.38
C LYS A 29 0.04 -8.65 -12.63
N THR A 30 0.84 -9.08 -13.60
CA THR A 30 0.92 -8.38 -14.89
C THR A 30 -0.41 -8.46 -15.63
N GLY A 31 -0.75 -7.44 -16.42
CA GLY A 31 -1.94 -7.47 -17.28
C GLY A 31 -1.89 -8.55 -18.37
N THR A 32 -0.71 -9.12 -18.62
CA THR A 32 -0.50 -10.26 -19.53
C THR A 32 -0.76 -11.63 -18.90
N SER A 33 -0.93 -11.68 -17.57
CA SER A 33 -1.28 -12.91 -16.86
C SER A 33 -2.74 -13.29 -17.13
N PRO A 34 -3.12 -14.59 -17.00
CA PRO A 34 -4.53 -14.98 -17.01
C PRO A 34 -5.33 -14.22 -15.97
N ASP A 35 -6.59 -13.90 -16.31
CA ASP A 35 -7.54 -13.24 -15.39
C ASP A 35 -7.58 -14.01 -14.05
N PRO A 36 -7.19 -13.38 -12.94
CA PRO A 36 -7.15 -14.03 -11.64
C PRO A 36 -8.54 -14.19 -10.99
N GLY A 37 -9.58 -13.61 -11.59
CA GLY A 37 -10.96 -13.73 -11.14
C GLY A 37 -11.32 -12.83 -9.96
N LYS A 38 -12.36 -13.25 -9.22
CA LYS A 38 -13.03 -12.43 -8.20
C LYS A 38 -12.05 -11.89 -7.14
N GLY A 39 -12.21 -10.62 -6.81
CA GLY A 39 -11.45 -9.91 -5.79
C GLY A 39 -10.27 -9.11 -6.34
N TRP A 40 -9.93 -9.29 -7.61
CA TRP A 40 -8.95 -8.46 -8.30
C TRP A 40 -9.64 -7.33 -9.08
N PHE A 41 -8.95 -6.21 -9.22
CA PHE A 41 -9.33 -5.09 -10.07
C PHE A 41 -8.12 -4.65 -10.91
N ASN A 42 -8.36 -3.88 -11.96
CA ASN A 42 -7.28 -3.42 -12.85
C ASN A 42 -6.72 -2.08 -12.41
N SER A 43 -5.40 -1.93 -12.52
CA SER A 43 -4.75 -0.62 -12.59
C SER A 43 -5.06 0.08 -13.92
N ARG A 44 -4.65 1.34 -14.06
CA ARG A 44 -4.85 2.18 -15.25
C ARG A 44 -4.26 1.57 -16.53
N ALA A 45 -3.13 0.89 -16.44
CA ALA A 45 -2.45 0.21 -17.54
C ALA A 45 -2.83 -1.28 -17.67
N GLY A 46 -3.81 -1.74 -16.87
CA GLY A 46 -4.39 -3.07 -17.00
C GLY A 46 -3.71 -4.17 -16.17
N ASN A 47 -2.76 -3.85 -15.28
CA ASN A 47 -2.24 -4.84 -14.31
C ASN A 47 -3.33 -5.22 -13.30
N TYR A 48 -3.29 -6.44 -12.76
CA TYR A 48 -4.25 -6.87 -11.75
C TYR A 48 -3.72 -6.55 -10.36
N LEU A 49 -4.57 -5.94 -9.54
CA LEU A 49 -4.32 -5.60 -8.15
C LEU A 49 -5.37 -6.29 -7.27
N ARG A 50 -4.95 -6.79 -6.12
CA ARG A 50 -5.86 -7.26 -5.06
C ARG A 50 -5.36 -6.77 -3.73
N GLY A 51 -6.24 -6.16 -2.94
CA GLY A 51 -5.90 -5.73 -1.59
C GLY A 51 -5.33 -6.89 -0.77
N SER A 52 -4.37 -6.58 0.10
CA SER A 52 -3.76 -7.53 1.00
C SER A 52 -3.64 -6.95 2.41
N ILE A 53 -3.39 -7.83 3.37
CA ILE A 53 -2.94 -7.41 4.69
C ILE A 53 -1.61 -6.68 4.52
N ILE A 54 -1.44 -5.55 5.21
CA ILE A 54 -0.17 -4.80 5.23
C ILE A 54 0.98 -5.76 5.58
N GLY A 55 1.98 -5.83 4.70
CA GLY A 55 3.14 -6.69 4.82
C GLY A 55 3.01 -8.05 4.12
N HIS A 56 1.88 -8.32 3.45
CA HIS A 56 1.68 -9.53 2.64
C HIS A 56 1.67 -9.22 1.13
N GLY A 57 1.59 -7.95 0.74
CA GLY A 57 1.63 -7.52 -0.66
C GLY A 57 2.99 -7.01 -1.09
N GLU A 58 2.98 -6.26 -2.19
CA GLU A 58 4.15 -5.84 -2.96
C GLU A 58 4.37 -4.32 -2.90
N VAL A 59 3.56 -3.56 -2.14
CA VAL A 59 3.80 -2.12 -1.98
C VAL A 59 5.12 -1.95 -1.19
N PRO A 60 6.08 -1.12 -1.66
CA PRO A 60 7.35 -0.89 -0.98
C PRO A 60 7.17 0.03 0.24
N LEU A 61 6.42 -0.44 1.24
CA LEU A 61 5.95 0.35 2.37
C LEU A 61 7.09 0.92 3.21
N LEU A 62 8.14 0.13 3.49
CA LEU A 62 9.28 0.61 4.26
C LEU A 62 9.93 1.84 3.60
N SER A 63 10.18 1.77 2.29
CA SER A 63 10.72 2.90 1.51
C SER A 63 9.79 4.10 1.55
N CYS A 64 8.47 3.88 1.39
CA CYS A 64 7.49 4.97 1.46
C CYS A 64 7.52 5.66 2.83
N LEU A 65 7.55 4.89 3.92
CA LEU A 65 7.59 5.40 5.29
C LEU A 65 8.89 6.16 5.58
N SER A 66 10.04 5.67 5.14
CA SER A 66 11.32 6.38 5.31
C SER A 66 11.34 7.71 4.54
N ILE A 67 10.73 7.76 3.34
CA ILE A 67 10.58 9.01 2.59
C ILE A 67 9.66 9.98 3.35
N MET A 68 8.52 9.52 3.86
CA MET A 68 7.63 10.36 4.68
C MET A 68 8.36 10.96 5.88
N LYS A 69 9.14 10.16 6.62
CA LYS A 69 9.94 10.63 7.75
C LYS A 69 11.00 11.65 7.34
N LYS A 70 11.70 11.41 6.24
CA LYS A 70 12.69 12.34 5.70
C LYS A 70 12.08 13.70 5.33
N HIS A 71 10.83 13.71 4.90
CA HIS A 71 10.06 14.93 4.62
C HIS A 71 9.34 15.50 5.85
N GLU A 72 9.63 14.98 7.05
CA GLU A 72 9.07 15.45 8.32
C GLU A 72 7.53 15.46 8.33
N TYR A 73 6.92 14.51 7.62
CA TYR A 73 5.46 14.39 7.60
C TYR A 73 4.93 14.06 9.01
N ASP A 74 4.08 14.92 9.54
CA ASP A 74 3.50 14.87 10.88
C ASP A 74 1.98 14.64 10.89
N GLY A 75 1.38 14.48 9.70
CA GLY A 75 -0.05 14.22 9.55
C GLY A 75 -0.45 12.78 9.91
N VAL A 76 -1.74 12.48 9.72
CA VAL A 76 -2.31 11.19 10.10
C VAL A 76 -1.99 10.11 9.06
N LEU A 77 -1.39 9.01 9.54
CA LEU A 77 -1.24 7.75 8.81
C LEU A 77 -2.33 6.76 9.27
N SER A 78 -3.32 6.49 8.42
CA SER A 78 -4.40 5.53 8.69
C SER A 78 -4.17 4.22 7.93
N ILE A 79 -4.77 3.13 8.40
CA ILE A 79 -4.81 1.86 7.65
C ILE A 79 -6.12 1.83 6.88
N GLU A 80 -6.04 1.53 5.59
CA GLU A 80 -7.21 1.18 4.79
C GLU A 80 -7.04 -0.25 4.28
N PHE A 81 -7.89 -1.16 4.77
CA PHE A 81 -7.82 -2.57 4.45
C PHE A 81 -8.89 -2.94 3.41
N GLU A 82 -8.45 -3.52 2.30
CA GLU A 82 -9.30 -3.91 1.16
C GLU A 82 -9.07 -5.37 0.72
N GLY A 83 -8.48 -6.19 1.60
CA GLY A 83 -8.25 -7.60 1.36
C GLY A 83 -9.53 -8.44 1.43
N LEU A 84 -9.44 -9.69 0.95
CA LEU A 84 -10.55 -10.65 1.02
C LEU A 84 -10.63 -11.37 2.37
N GLU A 85 -9.59 -11.25 3.19
CA GLU A 85 -9.50 -11.83 4.52
C GLU A 85 -10.52 -11.20 5.48
N ASP A 86 -10.80 -11.89 6.59
CA ASP A 86 -11.61 -11.31 7.67
C ASP A 86 -11.03 -9.94 8.10
N PRO A 87 -11.81 -8.85 8.09
CA PRO A 87 -11.28 -7.52 8.37
C PRO A 87 -10.64 -7.38 9.74
N SER A 88 -11.19 -8.06 10.77
CA SER A 88 -10.64 -7.96 12.13
C SER A 88 -9.28 -8.64 12.23
N VAL A 89 -9.10 -9.77 11.56
CA VAL A 89 -7.81 -10.46 11.45
C VAL A 89 -6.83 -9.64 10.61
N GLY A 90 -7.26 -9.16 9.44
CA GLY A 90 -6.44 -8.39 8.52
C GLY A 90 -5.91 -7.10 9.14
N LEU A 91 -6.78 -6.34 9.81
CA LEU A 91 -6.40 -5.12 10.52
C LEU A 91 -5.43 -5.39 11.67
N ARG A 92 -5.65 -6.45 12.46
CA ARG A 92 -4.78 -6.79 13.60
C ARG A 92 -3.36 -7.11 13.15
N ILE A 93 -3.23 -7.96 12.13
CA ILE A 93 -1.93 -8.36 11.57
C ILE A 93 -1.28 -7.16 10.88
N GLY A 94 -2.03 -6.46 10.03
CA GLY A 94 -1.54 -5.31 9.27
C GLY A 94 -1.07 -4.18 10.18
N PHE A 95 -1.79 -3.89 11.26
CA PHE A 95 -1.39 -2.90 12.26
C PHE A 95 -0.09 -3.27 12.97
N SER A 96 0.06 -4.54 13.34
CA SER A 96 1.31 -5.04 13.94
C SER A 96 2.48 -4.90 12.97
N ASN A 97 2.29 -5.20 11.68
CA ASN A 97 3.31 -5.05 10.66
C ASN A 97 3.67 -3.58 10.43
N LEU A 98 2.67 -2.70 10.28
CA LEU A 98 2.89 -1.28 10.08
C LEU A 98 3.69 -0.64 11.23
N LYS A 99 3.40 -1.01 12.48
CA LYS A 99 4.18 -0.57 13.65
C LYS A 99 5.65 -0.99 13.57
N ARG A 100 5.93 -2.23 13.18
CA ARG A 100 7.32 -2.69 13.00
C ARG A 100 8.02 -1.91 11.89
N TYR A 101 7.36 -1.70 10.74
CA TYR A 101 7.95 -0.93 9.65
C TYR A 101 8.23 0.52 10.04
N LEU A 102 7.32 1.15 10.79
CA LEU A 102 7.55 2.49 11.35
C LEU A 102 8.76 2.57 12.29
N SER A 103 9.09 1.50 13.03
CA SER A 103 10.30 1.47 13.86
C SER A 103 11.60 1.25 13.07
N LEU A 104 11.50 0.69 11.85
CA LEU A 104 12.64 0.44 10.97
C LEU A 104 12.90 1.61 10.01
N ALA A 105 11.84 2.36 9.66
CA ALA A 105 11.88 3.50 8.76
C ALA A 105 12.61 4.70 9.35
#